data_AF-A0A2M7XRM2-F1
#
_entry.id   AF-A0A2M7XRM2-F1
#
_cell.length_a   1.000
_cell.length_b   1.000
_cell.length_c   1.000
_cell.angle_alpha   90.00
_cell.angle_beta   90.00
_cell.angle_gamma   90.00
#
_symmetry.space_group_name_H-M   'P 1'
#
loop_
_entity.id
_entity.type
_entity.pdbx_description
1 polymer ?
#
loop_
_entity_poly.entity_id
_entity_poly.type
_entity_poly.pdbx_seq_one_letter_code
_entity_poly.pdbx_strand_id
1 'polypeptide(L)'
;VPTDDFLNPGSGNIAGLTLVSGLYKFTSGLSIAGADVTLTGSETDVWIFQIASDLVVANGVQVILAGGAQAANIFWQVGTSATLGTSCVFHGTILADQSISLGTGAVLNGRALASIAAVTIASSTITVPVLLTSTVEGDLLPDGFGLSQNYPNPFNPSTMINYQLPVSSQVTLTITDMLGRELGVLVNDVQSA
;
A
#
# COMPACT_ATOMS: atom_id res chain seq x y z
N VAL A 1 14.56 -20.85 8.00
CA VAL A 1 13.58 -20.60 9.07
C VAL A 1 14.15 -19.48 9.92
N PRO A 2 13.40 -18.42 10.24
CA PRO A 2 13.92 -17.36 11.13
C PRO A 2 14.39 -17.94 12.47
N THR A 3 15.45 -17.38 13.04
CA THR A 3 15.99 -17.74 14.35
C THR A 3 15.93 -16.53 15.29
N ASP A 4 16.14 -16.79 16.58
CA ASP A 4 16.32 -15.76 17.61
C ASP A 4 15.13 -14.78 17.67
N ASP A 5 15.40 -13.46 17.66
CA ASP A 5 14.40 -12.39 17.83
C ASP A 5 13.32 -12.35 16.73
N PHE A 6 13.50 -13.09 15.63
CA PHE A 6 12.54 -13.16 14.53
C PHE A 6 11.58 -14.36 14.64
N LEU A 7 11.80 -15.29 15.58
CA LEU A 7 10.93 -16.44 15.82
C LEU A 7 10.10 -16.23 17.10
N ASN A 8 8.79 -16.10 16.95
CA ASN A 8 7.83 -15.86 18.04
C ASN A 8 8.24 -14.68 18.97
N PRO A 9 8.57 -13.49 18.43
CA PRO A 9 8.89 -12.34 19.28
C PRO A 9 7.75 -12.07 20.27
N GLY A 10 8.13 -11.69 21.50
CA GLY A 10 7.18 -11.48 22.60
C GLY A 10 6.34 -12.73 22.93
N SER A 11 6.82 -13.92 22.57
CA SER A 11 6.09 -15.18 22.73
C SER A 11 4.69 -15.15 22.09
N GLY A 12 4.54 -14.43 20.97
CA GLY A 12 3.26 -14.29 20.26
C GLY A 12 2.43 -13.07 20.66
N ASN A 13 2.88 -12.25 21.61
CA ASN A 13 2.35 -10.91 21.82
C ASN A 13 3.44 -9.87 21.58
N ILE A 14 3.33 -9.09 20.50
CA ILE A 14 4.37 -8.10 20.13
C ILE A 14 4.13 -6.71 20.73
N ALA A 15 3.10 -6.54 21.55
CA ALA A 15 2.85 -5.28 22.23
C ALA A 15 4.07 -4.84 23.06
N GLY A 16 4.39 -3.54 23.00
CA GLY A 16 5.54 -2.92 23.67
C GLY A 16 6.88 -3.12 22.96
N LEU A 17 6.94 -3.93 21.90
CA LEU A 17 8.17 -4.12 21.14
C LEU A 17 8.39 -3.01 20.11
N THR A 18 9.67 -2.79 19.78
CA THR A 18 10.09 -2.01 18.62
C THR A 18 10.76 -2.97 17.64
N LEU A 19 10.15 -3.16 16.48
CA LEU A 19 10.55 -4.15 15.49
C LEU A 19 11.21 -3.47 14.29
N VAL A 20 12.44 -3.88 14.00
CA VAL A 20 13.17 -3.47 12.79
C VAL A 20 12.68 -4.25 11.57
N SER A 21 13.14 -3.89 10.39
CA SER A 21 12.77 -4.59 9.15
C SER A 21 13.20 -6.05 9.17
N GLY A 22 12.42 -6.92 8.53
CA GLY A 22 12.72 -8.35 8.49
C GLY A 22 11.51 -9.26 8.36
N LEU A 23 11.80 -10.57 8.36
CA LEU A 23 10.81 -11.64 8.32
C LEU A 23 10.62 -12.21 9.73
N TYR A 24 9.44 -11.99 10.29
CA TYR A 24 9.01 -12.51 11.57
C TYR A 24 8.13 -13.74 11.39
N LYS A 25 8.43 -14.83 12.10
CA LYS A 25 7.65 -16.06 12.05
C LYS A 25 6.99 -16.35 13.39
N PHE A 26 5.69 -16.63 13.34
CA PHE A 26 4.91 -17.11 14.47
C PHE A 26 4.43 -18.53 14.16
N THR A 27 4.77 -19.47 15.04
CA THR A 27 4.33 -20.87 14.94
C THR A 27 2.92 -21.07 15.49
N SER A 28 2.37 -20.06 16.15
CA SER A 28 1.02 -19.95 16.67
C SER A 28 0.34 -18.68 16.15
N GLY A 29 -0.70 -18.21 16.85
CA GLY A 29 -1.28 -16.88 16.61
C GLY A 29 -0.35 -15.74 17.04
N LEU A 30 -0.63 -14.55 16.52
CA LEU A 30 -0.03 -13.28 16.88
C LEU A 30 -1.09 -12.41 17.56
N SER A 31 -0.72 -11.78 18.67
CA SER A 31 -1.53 -10.76 19.33
C SER A 31 -0.77 -9.45 19.48
N ILE A 32 -1.52 -8.35 19.52
CA ILE A 32 -1.03 -7.03 19.95
C ILE A 32 -2.02 -6.55 21.01
N ALA A 33 -1.67 -6.76 22.27
CA ALA A 33 -2.55 -6.48 23.41
C ALA A 33 -1.80 -5.93 24.62
N GLY A 34 -2.38 -4.91 25.26
CA GLY A 34 -1.86 -4.29 26.48
C GLY A 34 -0.96 -3.08 26.26
N ALA A 35 -0.38 -2.92 25.06
CA ALA A 35 0.39 -1.76 24.64
C ALA A 35 0.44 -1.67 23.10
N ASP A 36 0.91 -0.54 22.59
CA ASP A 36 1.19 -0.32 21.18
C ASP A 36 2.46 -1.08 20.73
N VAL A 37 2.61 -1.31 19.44
CA VAL A 37 3.85 -1.86 18.84
C VAL A 37 4.44 -0.84 17.88
N THR A 38 5.77 -0.72 17.83
CA THR A 38 6.45 0.18 16.89
C THR A 38 7.17 -0.63 15.80
N LEU A 39 6.98 -0.26 14.54
CA LEU A 39 7.76 -0.73 13.40
C LEU A 39 8.69 0.41 12.97
N THR A 40 10.01 0.18 13.03
CA THR A 40 11.01 1.24 12.79
C THR A 40 12.01 0.84 11.71
N GLY A 41 12.14 1.69 10.70
CA GLY A 41 13.08 1.50 9.59
C GLY A 41 12.90 2.58 8.56
N SER A 42 13.68 2.53 7.49
CA SER A 42 13.64 3.47 6.37
C SER A 42 12.39 3.29 5.50
N GLU A 43 12.22 4.19 4.54
CA GLU A 43 11.16 4.16 3.53
C GLU A 43 11.19 2.94 2.61
N THR A 44 12.35 2.31 2.44
CA THR A 44 12.54 1.14 1.59
C THR A 44 12.52 -0.18 2.35
N ASP A 45 12.52 -0.12 3.67
CA ASP A 45 12.53 -1.29 4.53
C ASP A 45 11.20 -2.05 4.45
N VAL A 46 11.28 -3.38 4.63
CA VAL A 46 10.15 -4.30 4.48
C VAL A 46 9.97 -5.14 5.75
N TRP A 47 8.70 -5.32 6.14
CA TRP A 47 8.30 -6.20 7.23
C TRP A 47 7.38 -7.30 6.70
N ILE A 48 7.73 -8.55 6.99
CA ILE A 48 6.90 -9.70 6.66
C ILE A 48 6.61 -10.46 7.94
N PHE A 49 5.34 -10.54 8.33
CA PHE A 49 4.87 -11.35 9.44
C PHE A 49 4.20 -12.61 8.88
N GLN A 50 4.78 -13.78 9.16
CA GLN A 50 4.23 -15.08 8.82
C GLN A 50 3.59 -15.71 10.06
N ILE A 51 2.27 -15.75 10.11
CA ILE A 51 1.50 -16.14 11.29
C ILE A 51 0.78 -17.45 10.98
N ALA A 52 1.04 -18.50 11.76
CA ALA A 52 0.46 -19.83 11.52
C ALA A 52 -1.05 -19.91 11.82
N SER A 53 -1.54 -19.07 12.73
CA SER A 53 -2.95 -19.02 13.14
C SER A 53 -3.48 -17.58 13.08
N ASP A 54 -4.27 -17.15 14.06
CA ASP A 54 -4.97 -15.88 14.03
C ASP A 54 -4.04 -14.70 14.32
N LEU A 55 -4.38 -13.55 13.72
CA LEU A 55 -3.89 -12.24 14.10
C LEU A 55 -4.96 -11.53 14.92
N VAL A 56 -4.65 -11.11 16.15
CA VAL A 56 -5.60 -10.37 17.01
C VAL A 56 -4.99 -9.07 17.52
N VAL A 57 -5.60 -7.95 17.17
CA VAL A 57 -5.25 -6.61 17.67
C VAL A 57 -6.31 -6.17 18.66
N ALA A 58 -5.91 -5.89 19.90
CA ALA A 58 -6.84 -5.49 20.94
C ALA A 58 -7.42 -4.09 20.68
N ASN A 59 -8.50 -3.76 21.40
CA ASN A 59 -9.15 -2.45 21.30
C ASN A 59 -8.19 -1.31 21.66
N GLY A 60 -8.23 -0.23 20.89
CA GLY A 60 -7.44 0.99 21.11
C GLY A 60 -5.94 0.85 20.84
N VAL A 61 -5.45 -0.34 20.47
CA VAL A 61 -4.02 -0.56 20.20
C VAL A 61 -3.62 0.06 18.87
N GLN A 62 -2.42 0.61 18.81
CA GLN A 62 -1.85 1.22 17.62
C GLN A 62 -0.58 0.48 17.17
N VAL A 63 -0.48 0.26 15.85
CA VAL A 63 0.80 -0.02 15.18
C VAL A 63 1.41 1.32 14.80
N ILE A 64 2.54 1.66 15.39
CA ILE A 64 3.23 2.94 15.18
C ILE A 64 4.32 2.74 14.13
N LEU A 65 4.39 3.62 13.13
CA LEU A 65 5.47 3.63 12.14
C LEU A 65 6.50 4.71 12.52
N ALA A 66 7.78 4.35 12.50
CA ALA A 66 8.89 5.24 12.83
C ALA A 66 10.05 5.11 11.81
N GLY A 67 10.93 6.11 11.77
CA GLY A 67 12.16 6.09 10.95
C GLY A 67 11.97 6.26 9.44
N GLY A 68 10.73 6.42 8.96
CA GLY A 68 10.38 6.44 7.54
C GLY A 68 9.60 5.20 7.07
N ALA A 69 9.36 4.22 7.96
CA ALA A 69 8.63 3.01 7.65
C ALA A 69 7.26 3.31 6.99
N GLN A 70 6.96 2.61 5.91
CA GLN A 70 5.73 2.81 5.14
C GLN A 70 4.79 1.61 5.23
N ALA A 71 3.50 1.90 5.39
CA ALA A 71 2.45 0.89 5.35
C ALA A 71 2.46 0.05 4.06
N ALA A 72 2.93 0.61 2.93
CA ALA A 72 3.04 -0.12 1.67
C ALA A 72 4.02 -1.31 1.73
N ASN A 73 4.98 -1.29 2.65
CA ASN A 73 6.04 -2.29 2.77
C ASN A 73 5.84 -3.25 3.95
N ILE A 74 4.65 -3.27 4.55
CA ILE A 74 4.34 -4.12 5.69
C ILE A 74 3.32 -5.17 5.25
N PHE A 75 3.66 -6.44 5.44
CA PHE A 75 2.87 -7.59 5.01
C PHE A 75 2.57 -8.52 6.18
N TRP A 76 1.29 -8.80 6.39
CA TRP A 76 0.79 -9.70 7.43
C TRP A 76 0.16 -10.92 6.77
N GLN A 77 0.91 -12.01 6.64
CA GLN A 77 0.37 -13.29 6.20
C GLN A 77 -0.20 -14.02 7.42
N VAL A 78 -1.51 -14.29 7.39
CA VAL A 78 -2.29 -14.85 8.49
C VAL A 78 -2.85 -16.20 8.07
N GLY A 79 -2.50 -17.26 8.80
CA GLY A 79 -2.85 -18.64 8.46
C GLY A 79 -4.33 -18.97 8.66
N THR A 80 -5.03 -18.19 9.48
CA THR A 80 -6.48 -18.32 9.68
C THR A 80 -7.15 -16.96 9.53
N SER A 81 -7.62 -16.32 10.60
CA SER A 81 -8.36 -15.05 10.55
C SER A 81 -7.61 -13.90 11.19
N ALA A 82 -7.90 -12.67 10.73
CA ALA A 82 -7.43 -11.45 11.37
C ALA A 82 -8.59 -10.69 12.04
N THR A 83 -8.35 -10.21 13.26
CA THR A 83 -9.30 -9.41 14.03
C THR A 83 -8.64 -8.12 14.48
N LEU A 84 -9.14 -7.00 13.97
CA LEU A 84 -8.81 -5.66 14.43
C LEU A 84 -9.88 -5.19 15.40
N GLY A 85 -9.50 -4.93 16.65
CA GLY A 85 -10.38 -4.43 17.71
C GLY A 85 -10.98 -3.05 17.42
N THR A 86 -11.79 -2.54 18.33
CA THR A 86 -12.38 -1.21 18.19
C THR A 86 -11.32 -0.12 18.33
N SER A 87 -11.46 0.99 17.60
CA SER A 87 -10.58 2.17 17.70
C SER A 87 -9.07 1.89 17.61
N CYS A 88 -8.66 0.78 16.99
CA CYS A 88 -7.24 0.49 16.75
C CYS A 88 -6.75 1.18 15.47
N VAL A 89 -5.45 1.45 15.39
CA VAL A 89 -4.80 1.92 14.15
C VAL A 89 -3.82 0.84 13.68
N PHE A 90 -4.01 0.36 12.46
CA PHE A 90 -3.24 -0.73 11.88
C PHE A 90 -2.65 -0.32 10.52
N HIS A 91 -1.44 -0.82 10.23
CA HIS A 91 -0.70 -0.49 9.00
C HIS A 91 -0.28 -1.75 8.27
N GLY A 92 -0.43 -1.77 6.95
CA GLY A 92 0.06 -2.86 6.10
C GLY A 92 -1.00 -3.60 5.32
N THR A 93 -0.55 -4.52 4.48
CA THR A 93 -1.41 -5.45 3.75
C THR A 93 -1.64 -6.70 4.58
N ILE A 94 -2.90 -6.97 4.95
CA ILE A 94 -3.33 -8.20 5.61
C ILE A 94 -3.70 -9.21 4.53
N LEU A 95 -3.05 -10.38 4.54
CA LEU A 95 -3.35 -11.54 3.71
C LEU A 95 -3.81 -12.68 4.63
N ALA A 96 -5.12 -12.82 4.83
CA ALA A 96 -5.70 -13.87 5.66
C ALA A 96 -6.24 -15.02 4.81
N ASP A 97 -6.01 -16.24 5.25
CA ASP A 97 -6.61 -17.42 4.62
C ASP A 97 -8.14 -17.35 4.77
N GLN A 98 -8.63 -17.19 6.00
CA GLN A 98 -10.05 -17.15 6.32
C GLN A 98 -10.58 -15.70 6.33
N SER A 99 -11.08 -15.21 7.48
CA SER A 99 -11.82 -13.95 7.56
C SER A 99 -10.96 -12.80 8.07
N ILE A 100 -11.38 -11.57 7.75
CA ILE A 100 -10.83 -10.36 8.35
C ILE A 100 -11.99 -9.58 8.97
N SER A 101 -11.86 -9.16 10.22
CA SER A 101 -12.86 -8.34 10.91
C SER A 101 -12.26 -7.05 11.43
N LEU A 102 -12.95 -5.93 11.20
CA LEU A 102 -12.58 -4.60 11.68
C LEU A 102 -13.69 -4.09 12.60
N GLY A 103 -13.35 -3.86 13.86
CA GLY A 103 -14.26 -3.31 14.86
C GLY A 103 -14.61 -1.83 14.62
N THR A 104 -15.59 -1.34 15.38
CA THR A 104 -16.03 0.06 15.37
C THR A 104 -14.88 1.04 15.53
N GLY A 105 -14.73 1.94 14.55
CA GLY A 105 -13.70 2.98 14.56
C GLY A 105 -12.28 2.48 14.31
N ALA A 106 -12.08 1.20 13.94
CA ALA A 106 -10.77 0.73 13.52
C ALA A 106 -10.31 1.47 12.25
N VAL A 107 -9.00 1.73 12.15
CA VAL A 107 -8.37 2.34 10.99
C VAL A 107 -7.34 1.37 10.43
N LEU A 108 -7.46 1.02 9.15
CA LEU A 108 -6.48 0.25 8.40
C LEU A 108 -5.87 1.12 7.31
N ASN A 109 -4.63 1.56 7.53
CA ASN A 109 -3.79 2.16 6.49
C ASN A 109 -3.12 1.02 5.72
N GLY A 110 -3.83 0.44 4.75
CA GLY A 110 -3.49 -0.88 4.26
C GLY A 110 -4.45 -1.46 3.23
N ARG A 111 -4.39 -2.78 3.12
CA ARG A 111 -5.28 -3.61 2.31
C ARG A 111 -5.75 -4.79 3.15
N ALA A 112 -7.02 -5.17 3.03
CA ALA A 112 -7.59 -6.35 3.68
C ALA A 112 -7.92 -7.40 2.61
N LEU A 113 -7.13 -8.46 2.53
CA LEU A 113 -7.24 -9.53 1.54
C LEU A 113 -7.56 -10.85 2.26
N ALA A 114 -8.82 -11.26 2.22
CA ALA A 114 -9.31 -12.54 2.74
C ALA A 114 -9.46 -13.55 1.59
N SER A 115 -9.01 -14.80 1.76
CA SER A 115 -8.96 -15.77 0.66
C SER A 115 -10.24 -16.59 0.52
N ILE A 116 -10.74 -17.16 1.63
CA ILE A 116 -11.87 -18.10 1.61
C ILE A 116 -13.08 -17.65 2.44
N ALA A 117 -12.98 -16.53 3.17
CA ALA A 117 -14.09 -15.99 3.94
C ALA A 117 -14.22 -14.47 3.80
N ALA A 118 -15.18 -13.88 4.52
CA ALA A 118 -15.54 -12.49 4.35
C ALA A 118 -14.58 -11.51 5.04
N VAL A 119 -14.52 -10.29 4.49
CA VAL A 119 -14.04 -9.10 5.20
C VAL A 119 -15.25 -8.39 5.82
N THR A 120 -15.29 -8.28 7.14
CA THR A 120 -16.35 -7.60 7.89
C THR A 120 -15.87 -6.25 8.40
N ILE A 121 -16.62 -5.19 8.12
CA ILE A 121 -16.26 -3.80 8.44
C ILE A 121 -17.39 -3.19 9.26
N ALA A 122 -17.11 -2.77 10.49
CA ALA A 122 -18.08 -2.11 11.36
C ALA A 122 -17.69 -0.65 11.55
N SER A 123 -18.23 0.28 10.75
CA SER A 123 -17.92 1.73 10.86
C SER A 123 -16.41 2.02 10.98
N SER A 124 -15.61 1.29 10.22
CA SER A 124 -14.15 1.37 10.20
C SER A 124 -13.68 2.10 8.93
N THR A 125 -12.43 2.54 8.89
CA THR A 125 -11.83 3.19 7.72
C THR A 125 -10.72 2.32 7.15
N ILE A 126 -10.68 2.16 5.82
CA ILE A 126 -9.59 1.51 5.11
C ILE A 126 -9.05 2.48 4.06
N THR A 127 -7.75 2.74 4.10
CA THR A 127 -7.06 3.64 3.16
C THR A 127 -5.91 2.88 2.51
N VAL A 128 -5.92 2.79 1.18
CA VAL A 128 -4.84 2.11 0.43
C VAL A 128 -3.56 2.94 0.58
N PRO A 129 -2.43 2.33 0.98
CA PRO A 129 -1.19 3.06 1.16
C PRO A 129 -0.63 3.49 -0.21
N VAL A 130 -0.27 4.77 -0.31
CA VAL A 130 0.51 5.31 -1.41
C VAL A 130 1.98 4.99 -1.14
N LEU A 131 2.69 4.51 -2.15
CA LEU A 131 4.14 4.37 -2.08
C LEU A 131 4.73 5.78 -2.16
N LEU A 132 5.27 6.26 -1.05
CA LEU A 132 6.00 7.52 -1.02
C LEU A 132 7.45 7.18 -1.34
N THR A 133 7.84 7.21 -2.60
CA THR A 133 9.27 7.29 -2.88
C THR A 133 9.70 8.69 -2.45
N SER A 134 10.68 8.81 -1.56
CA SER A 134 11.47 10.04 -1.46
C SER A 134 12.16 10.26 -2.81
N THR A 135 11.43 10.84 -3.76
CA THR A 135 12.04 11.62 -4.81
C THR A 135 12.74 12.73 -4.06
N VAL A 136 14.08 12.68 -4.00
CA VAL A 136 14.87 13.89 -3.78
C VAL A 136 14.20 14.95 -4.63
N GLU A 137 13.71 16.02 -4.02
CA GLU A 137 13.20 17.18 -4.77
C GLU A 137 14.40 17.86 -5.45
N GLY A 138 14.90 17.21 -6.49
CA GLY A 138 15.69 17.80 -7.54
C GLY A 138 14.82 17.68 -8.78
N ASP A 139 14.11 18.76 -9.09
CA ASP A 139 13.72 19.15 -10.44
C ASP A 139 13.48 17.96 -11.39
N LEU A 140 12.35 17.26 -11.22
CA LEU A 140 11.93 16.15 -12.09
C LEU A 140 11.50 16.67 -13.46
N LEU A 141 12.42 17.35 -14.17
CA LEU A 141 12.28 17.52 -15.60
C LEU A 141 12.18 16.11 -16.21
N PRO A 142 11.21 15.85 -17.09
CA PRO A 142 11.11 14.56 -17.73
C PRO A 142 12.46 14.19 -18.36
N ASP A 143 12.98 12.99 -18.08
CA ASP A 143 14.24 12.51 -18.70
C ASP A 143 14.09 12.23 -20.21
N GLY A 144 12.85 12.26 -20.73
CA GLY A 144 12.55 12.02 -22.13
C GLY A 144 11.10 12.36 -22.50
N PHE A 145 10.78 12.18 -23.77
CA PHE A 145 9.41 12.36 -24.28
C PHE A 145 8.52 11.20 -23.83
N GLY A 146 7.35 11.51 -23.29
CA GLY A 146 6.39 10.50 -22.82
C GLY A 146 4.97 10.81 -23.29
N LEU A 147 4.19 9.78 -23.64
CA LEU A 147 2.76 9.89 -23.91
C LEU A 147 2.02 8.94 -22.98
N SER A 148 1.13 9.48 -22.15
CA SER A 148 0.31 8.71 -21.24
C SER A 148 -0.90 8.12 -21.96
N GLN A 149 -1.47 7.05 -21.39
CA GLN A 149 -2.77 6.58 -21.83
C GLN A 149 -3.83 7.67 -21.65
N ASN A 150 -4.77 7.72 -22.60
CA ASN A 150 -5.87 8.64 -22.53
C ASN A 150 -6.85 8.21 -21.42
N TYR A 151 -7.19 9.11 -20.51
CA TYR A 151 -8.10 8.83 -19.40
C TYR A 151 -9.15 9.93 -19.24
N PRO A 152 -10.43 9.58 -19.04
CA PRO A 152 -10.99 8.22 -18.99
C PRO A 152 -11.26 7.61 -20.40
N ASN A 153 -11.09 6.29 -20.53
CA ASN A 153 -11.43 5.42 -21.67
C ASN A 153 -11.68 4.01 -21.10
N PRO A 154 -12.79 3.27 -21.36
CA PRO A 154 -13.81 3.38 -22.43
C PRO A 154 -15.21 3.92 -22.01
N PHE A 155 -15.90 4.52 -23.00
CA PHE A 155 -17.26 5.12 -23.02
C PHE A 155 -17.46 6.56 -22.50
N ASN A 156 -16.39 7.35 -22.34
CA ASN A 156 -16.55 8.80 -22.11
C ASN A 156 -16.39 9.58 -23.43
N PRO A 157 -17.33 10.46 -23.83
CA PRO A 157 -17.20 11.30 -25.02
C PRO A 157 -16.06 12.34 -24.93
N SER A 158 -15.43 12.48 -23.76
CA SER A 158 -14.21 13.28 -23.56
C SER A 158 -13.13 12.47 -22.84
N THR A 159 -11.88 12.70 -23.20
CA THR A 159 -10.71 12.04 -22.62
C THR A 159 -9.56 13.05 -22.51
N MET A 160 -8.66 12.88 -21.55
CA MET A 160 -7.44 13.67 -21.45
C MET A 160 -6.24 12.86 -21.93
N ILE A 161 -5.38 13.48 -22.75
CA ILE A 161 -4.14 12.90 -23.25
C ILE A 161 -2.99 13.69 -22.63
N ASN A 162 -2.32 13.10 -21.65
CA ASN A 162 -1.17 13.73 -21.00
C ASN A 162 0.12 13.32 -21.72
N TYR A 163 1.03 14.27 -21.94
CA TYR A 163 2.35 14.02 -22.49
C TYR A 163 3.41 14.82 -21.72
N GLN A 164 4.65 14.38 -21.82
CA GLN A 164 5.81 14.93 -21.13
C GLN A 164 6.87 15.34 -22.14
N LEU A 165 7.49 16.50 -21.90
CA LEU A 165 8.56 17.05 -22.74
C LEU A 165 9.79 17.30 -21.86
N PRO A 166 10.98 16.76 -22.23
CA PRO A 166 12.22 17.04 -21.49
C PRO A 166 12.70 18.49 -21.72
N VAL A 167 12.35 19.06 -22.88
CA VAL A 167 12.68 20.43 -23.30
C VAL A 167 11.55 20.99 -24.15
N SER A 168 11.41 22.32 -24.18
CA SER A 168 10.43 23.00 -25.04
C SER A 168 10.61 22.56 -26.50
N SER A 169 9.56 22.00 -27.10
CA SER A 169 9.63 21.31 -28.39
C SER A 169 8.37 21.58 -29.23
N GLN A 170 8.50 21.51 -30.55
CA GLN A 170 7.34 21.45 -31.45
C GLN A 170 6.62 20.12 -31.24
N VAL A 171 5.35 20.17 -30.82
CA VAL A 171 4.52 18.98 -30.59
C VAL A 171 3.41 18.93 -31.63
N THR A 172 3.27 17.78 -32.29
CA THR A 172 2.13 17.49 -33.16
C THR A 172 1.41 16.25 -32.66
N LEU A 173 0.13 16.39 -32.28
CA LEU A 173 -0.71 15.29 -31.82
C LEU A 173 -1.83 15.05 -32.83
N THR A 174 -1.77 13.92 -33.53
CA THR A 174 -2.70 13.57 -34.62
C THR A 174 -3.54 12.36 -34.25
N ILE A 175 -4.85 12.42 -34.53
CA ILE A 175 -5.77 11.29 -34.44
C ILE A 175 -5.81 10.61 -35.80
N THR A 176 -5.58 9.30 -35.84
CA THR A 176 -5.69 8.48 -37.05
C THR A 176 -6.69 7.34 -36.88
N ASP A 177 -7.24 6.85 -37.99
CA ASP A 177 -8.01 5.61 -38.00
C ASP A 177 -7.11 4.36 -38.12
N MET A 178 -7.71 3.16 -38.04
CA MET A 178 -6.98 1.89 -38.15
C MET A 178 -6.30 1.66 -39.51
N LEU A 179 -6.64 2.44 -40.52
CA LEU A 179 -6.03 2.41 -41.85
C LEU A 179 -4.95 3.49 -42.00
N GLY A 180 -4.66 4.24 -40.93
CA GLY A 180 -3.66 5.30 -40.90
C GLY A 180 -4.12 6.64 -41.49
N ARG A 181 -5.42 6.82 -41.79
CA ARG A 181 -5.95 8.09 -42.30
C ARG A 181 -6.08 9.08 -41.14
N GLU A 182 -5.59 10.29 -41.34
CA GLU A 182 -5.73 11.39 -40.39
C GLU A 182 -7.19 11.82 -40.25
N LEU A 183 -7.71 11.76 -39.03
CA LEU A 183 -9.06 12.23 -38.67
C LEU A 183 -9.03 13.66 -38.10
N GLY A 184 -7.88 14.09 -37.56
CA GLY A 184 -7.69 15.47 -37.11
C GLY A 184 -6.40 15.66 -36.31
N VAL A 185 -6.03 16.92 -36.09
CA VAL A 185 -4.85 17.32 -35.31
C VAL A 185 -5.32 18.08 -34.07
N LEU A 186 -4.91 17.61 -32.89
CA LEU A 186 -5.25 18.20 -31.59
C LEU A 186 -4.25 19.27 -31.15
N VAL A 187 -2.97 19.07 -31.47
CA VAL A 187 -1.88 20.00 -31.12
C VAL A 187 -0.96 20.09 -32.33
N ASN A 188 -0.52 21.30 -32.67
CA ASN A 188 0.55 21.54 -33.63
C ASN A 188 1.25 22.87 -33.31
N ASP A 189 1.93 22.92 -32.17
CA ASP A 189 2.59 24.14 -31.70
C ASP A 189 3.83 23.81 -30.85
N VAL A 190 4.66 24.81 -30.60
CA VAL A 190 5.75 24.73 -29.64
C VAL A 190 5.15 24.69 -28.23
N GLN A 191 5.39 23.58 -27.53
CA GLN A 191 4.96 23.36 -26.15
C GLN A 191 6.15 23.49 -25.22
N SER A 192 5.95 24.16 -24.09
CA SER A 192 6.96 24.27 -23.04
C SER A 192 7.08 22.97 -22.25
N ALA A 193 8.28 22.72 -21.73
CA ALA A 193 8.52 21.65 -20.77
C ALA A 193 7.84 21.94 -19.43
#